data_AF-A0AA46S703-F1
#
_entry.id   AF-A0AA46S703-F1
#
_cell.length_a   1.000
_cell.length_b   1.000
_cell.length_c   1.000
_cell.angle_alpha   90.00
_cell.angle_beta   90.00
_cell.angle_gamma   90.00
#
_symmetry.space_group_name_H-M   'P 1'
#
loop_
_entity.id
_entity.type
_entity.pdbx_description
1 polymer ?
#
loop_
_entity_poly.entity_id
_entity_poly.type
_entity_poly.pdbx_seq_one_letter_code
_entity_poly.pdbx_strand_id
1 'polypeptide(L)'
;MHKVHQKGSNVIVVCSSGFMIYPEDIHLNYLELKKQILEHSLTFVLLPSLSFEICVQEIVKRQMNRPYLKASAEKERDKIIQRFHIYSQLPCQIMLTDVQPLQVVNNIKNNLNQ
;
A
#
# COMPACT_ATOMS: atom_id res chain seq x y z
N MET A 1 3.54 35.64 22.70
CA MET A 1 4.55 35.22 21.70
C MET A 1 3.89 34.29 20.69
N HIS A 2 3.94 34.68 19.42
CA HIS A 2 3.29 34.01 18.30
C HIS A 2 3.78 32.57 18.11
N LYS A 3 2.87 31.60 18.11
CA LYS A 3 3.07 30.37 17.33
C LYS A 3 2.44 30.60 15.96
N VAL A 4 3.32 30.96 15.03
CA VAL A 4 3.09 31.01 13.59
C VAL A 4 2.38 29.71 13.18
N HIS A 5 1.20 29.82 12.58
CA HIS A 5 0.63 28.71 11.80
C HIS A 5 1.65 28.38 10.70
N GLN A 6 2.35 27.25 10.82
CA GLN A 6 3.12 26.72 9.71
C GLN A 6 2.12 26.31 8.62
N LYS A 7 2.16 27.06 7.51
CA LYS A 7 1.47 26.75 6.26
C LYS A 7 1.77 25.29 5.89
N GLY A 8 0.71 24.48 5.80
CA GLY A 8 0.77 23.02 5.88
C GLY A 8 1.72 22.35 4.90
N SER A 9 2.62 21.51 5.42
CA SER A 9 3.38 20.57 4.61
C SER A 9 2.47 19.41 4.22
N ASN A 10 2.22 19.22 2.93
CA ASN A 10 1.62 17.98 2.43
C ASN A 10 2.64 16.85 2.64
N VAL A 11 2.29 15.87 3.47
CA VAL A 11 3.14 14.72 3.77
C VAL A 11 2.57 13.50 3.04
N ILE A 12 3.43 12.79 2.31
CA ILE A 12 3.10 11.49 1.74
C ILE A 12 3.65 10.42 2.68
N VAL A 13 2.77 9.53 3.15
CA VAL A 13 3.14 8.39 3.97
C VAL A 13 3.13 7.13 3.10
N VAL A 14 4.24 6.41 3.07
CA VAL A 14 4.33 5.10 2.42
C VAL A 14 4.45 4.03 3.50
N CYS A 15 3.44 3.17 3.59
CA CYS A 15 3.44 2.05 4.53
C CYS A 15 4.24 0.88 3.96
N SER A 16 4.97 0.17 4.83
CA SER A 16 5.55 -1.11 4.44
C SER A 16 4.44 -2.10 4.08
N SER A 17 4.74 -3.09 3.23
CA SER A 17 3.76 -4.11 2.82
C SER A 17 3.31 -5.03 3.96
N GLY A 18 3.92 -4.94 5.14
CA GLY A 18 3.52 -5.64 6.35
C GLY A 18 2.70 -4.78 7.32
N PHE A 19 2.68 -3.46 7.14
CA PHE A 19 2.15 -2.56 8.15
C PHE A 19 0.69 -2.82 8.50
N MET A 20 -0.16 -3.18 7.54
CA MET A 20 -1.59 -3.41 7.79
C MET A 20 -1.89 -4.77 8.44
N ILE A 21 -0.87 -5.63 8.60
CA ILE A 21 -1.00 -7.02 9.08
C ILE A 21 -0.19 -7.31 10.35
N TYR A 22 0.35 -6.29 11.00
CA TYR A 22 1.04 -6.52 12.27
C TYR A 22 0.05 -6.94 13.37
N PRO A 23 0.53 -7.69 14.39
CA PRO A 23 -0.22 -7.93 15.60
C PRO A 23 -0.72 -6.61 16.21
N GLU A 24 -1.93 -6.62 16.76
CA GLU A 24 -2.56 -5.41 17.31
C GLU A 24 -1.80 -4.80 18.49
N ASP A 25 -1.06 -5.62 19.21
CA ASP A 25 -0.26 -5.30 20.39
C ASP A 25 1.20 -4.89 20.06
N ILE A 26 1.58 -4.82 18.78
CA ILE A 26 2.95 -4.51 18.36
C ILE A 26 3.45 -3.15 18.90
N HIS A 27 2.53 -2.19 19.07
CA HIS A 27 2.83 -0.86 19.58
C HIS A 27 1.55 -0.18 20.09
N LEU A 28 1.67 0.60 21.17
CA LEU A 28 0.54 1.27 21.84
C LEU A 28 -0.38 2.09 20.91
N ASN A 29 0.21 2.73 19.90
CA ASN A 29 -0.53 3.60 18.96
C ASN A 29 -0.86 2.93 17.62
N TYR A 30 -0.54 1.64 17.44
CA TYR A 30 -0.67 0.99 16.14
C TYR A 30 -2.12 0.94 15.63
N LEU A 31 -3.06 0.56 16.50
CA LEU A 31 -4.48 0.48 16.14
C LEU A 31 -5.06 1.84 15.73
N GLU A 32 -4.69 2.90 16.46
CA GLU A 32 -5.15 4.26 16.15
C GLU A 32 -4.57 4.73 14.80
N LEU A 33 -3.27 4.52 14.55
CA LEU A 33 -2.65 4.84 13.27
C LEU A 33 -3.27 4.05 12.12
N LYS A 34 -3.51 2.75 12.32
CA LYS A 34 -4.16 1.87 11.33
C LYS A 34 -5.55 2.39 10.99
N LYS A 35 -6.35 2.77 12.00
CA LYS A 35 -7.68 3.35 11.82
C LYS A 35 -7.62 4.66 11.04
N GLN A 36 -6.75 5.59 11.43
CA GLN A 36 -6.57 6.87 10.74
C GLN A 36 -6.19 6.69 9.27
N ILE A 37 -5.31 5.74 8.96
CA ILE A 37 -4.95 5.40 7.57
C ILE A 37 -6.19 4.89 6.81
N LEU A 38 -6.96 3.97 7.39
CA LEU A 38 -8.13 3.38 6.73
C LEU A 38 -9.26 4.38 6.49
N GLU A 39 -9.45 5.35 7.39
CA GLU A 39 -10.51 6.36 7.30
C GLU A 39 -10.12 7.57 6.43
N HIS A 40 -8.85 7.73 6.10
CA HIS A 40 -8.39 8.88 5.32
C HIS A 40 -8.75 8.73 3.84
N SER A 41 -9.45 9.72 3.28
CA SER A 41 -9.97 9.68 1.90
C SER A 41 -8.88 9.57 0.82
N LEU A 42 -7.67 10.04 1.10
CA LEU A 42 -6.51 9.96 0.20
C LEU A 42 -5.61 8.74 0.47
N THR A 43 -6.14 7.69 1.11
CA THR A 43 -5.43 6.43 1.27
C THR A 43 -5.68 5.52 0.07
N PHE A 44 -4.59 5.13 -0.58
CA PHE A 44 -4.61 4.27 -1.76
C PHE A 44 -3.95 2.92 -1.48
N VAL A 45 -4.59 1.84 -1.91
CA VAL A 45 -4.02 0.48 -1.91
C VAL A 45 -3.56 0.16 -3.33
N LEU A 46 -2.26 -0.06 -3.50
CA LEU A 46 -1.68 -0.36 -4.80
C LEU A 46 -1.62 -1.87 -5.02
N LEU A 47 -2.36 -2.39 -6.01
CA LEU A 47 -2.34 -3.80 -6.40
C LEU A 47 -2.08 -3.93 -7.89
N PRO A 48 -1.34 -4.93 -8.38
CA PRO A 48 -1.25 -5.18 -9.82
C PRO A 48 -2.53 -5.78 -10.41
N SER A 49 -3.35 -6.47 -9.61
CA SER A 49 -4.62 -7.03 -10.09
C SER A 49 -5.58 -7.29 -8.93
N LEU A 50 -6.88 -7.29 -9.23
CA LEU A 50 -7.93 -7.81 -8.33
C LEU A 50 -8.13 -9.33 -8.48
N SER A 51 -7.55 -9.95 -9.51
CA SER A 51 -7.48 -11.41 -9.59
C SER A 51 -6.37 -11.91 -8.68
N PHE A 52 -6.72 -12.80 -7.74
CA PHE A 52 -5.77 -13.38 -6.79
C PHE A 52 -4.57 -14.01 -7.51
N GLU A 53 -4.81 -14.87 -8.49
CA GLU A 53 -3.75 -15.60 -9.18
C GLU A 53 -2.82 -14.65 -9.95
N ILE A 54 -3.40 -13.69 -10.69
CA ILE A 54 -2.63 -12.72 -11.47
C ILE A 54 -1.82 -11.82 -10.54
N CYS A 55 -2.43 -11.36 -9.44
CA CYS A 55 -1.77 -10.48 -8.47
C CYS A 55 -0.57 -11.18 -7.81
N VAL A 56 -0.75 -12.43 -7.36
CA VAL A 56 0.32 -13.25 -6.79
C VAL A 56 1.45 -13.43 -7.78
N GLN A 57 1.15 -13.82 -9.03
CA GLN A 57 2.15 -14.03 -10.07
C GLN A 57 2.96 -12.75 -10.36
N GLU A 58 2.28 -11.62 -10.57
CA GLU A 58 2.93 -10.36 -10.89
C GLU A 58 3.77 -9.82 -9.74
N ILE A 59 3.32 -9.96 -8.49
CA ILE A 59 4.11 -9.55 -7.32
C ILE A 59 5.36 -10.41 -7.20
N VAL A 60 5.25 -11.74 -7.28
CA VAL A 60 6.42 -12.64 -7.19
C VAL A 60 7.42 -12.31 -8.29
N LYS A 61 6.96 -12.18 -9.54
CA LYS A 61 7.80 -11.80 -10.69
C LYS A 61 8.54 -10.48 -10.43
N ARG A 62 7.85 -9.44 -9.95
CA ARG A 62 8.46 -8.15 -9.62
C ARG A 62 9.49 -8.26 -8.50
N GLN A 63 9.23 -9.07 -7.46
CA GLN A 63 10.15 -9.26 -6.34
C GLN A 63 11.42 -10.01 -6.78
N MET A 64 11.29 -11.06 -7.59
CA MET A 64 12.43 -11.83 -8.10
C MET A 64 13.32 -11.02 -9.04
N ASN A 65 12.77 -10.01 -9.72
CA ASN A 65 13.53 -9.12 -10.60
C ASN A 65 14.28 -8.00 -9.87
N ARG A 66 14.19 -7.91 -8.53
CA ARG A 66 14.92 -6.88 -7.76
C ARG A 66 16.37 -7.34 -7.53
N PRO A 67 17.39 -6.67 -8.12
CA PRO A 67 18.78 -7.13 -8.07
C PRO A 67 19.37 -7.13 -6.65
N TYR A 68 18.84 -6.31 -5.75
CA TYR A 68 19.27 -6.19 -4.36
C TYR A 68 18.56 -7.15 -3.41
N LEU A 69 17.49 -7.82 -3.85
CA LEU A 69 16.69 -8.67 -2.98
C LEU A 69 17.17 -10.11 -3.07
N LYS A 70 17.69 -10.66 -1.98
CA LYS A 70 17.90 -12.11 -1.84
C LYS A 70 16.56 -12.79 -1.55
N ALA A 71 15.69 -12.85 -2.55
CA ALA A 71 14.35 -13.43 -2.46
C ALA A 71 14.33 -14.93 -2.74
N SER A 72 13.37 -15.62 -2.12
CA SER A 72 12.89 -16.92 -2.59
C SER A 72 11.49 -16.72 -3.16
N ALA A 73 11.25 -17.24 -4.37
CA ALA A 73 9.94 -17.12 -5.02
C ALA A 73 8.82 -17.74 -4.16
N GLU A 74 9.11 -18.85 -3.49
CA GLU A 74 8.20 -19.52 -2.55
C GLU A 74 7.86 -18.59 -1.38
N LYS A 75 8.88 -18.01 -0.71
CA LYS A 75 8.66 -17.10 0.43
C LYS A 75 7.89 -15.84 0.02
N GLU A 76 8.17 -15.28 -1.16
CA GLU A 76 7.43 -14.12 -1.65
C GLU A 76 6.00 -14.48 -2.02
N ARG A 77 5.76 -15.68 -2.57
CA ARG A 77 4.42 -16.21 -2.85
C ARG A 77 3.60 -16.34 -1.57
N ASP A 78 4.15 -16.95 -0.53
CA ASP A 78 3.44 -17.14 0.75
C ASP A 78 3.05 -15.80 1.37
N LYS A 79 3.96 -14.82 1.34
CA LYS A 79 3.69 -13.46 1.83
C LYS A 79 2.51 -12.83 1.11
N ILE A 80 2.47 -12.90 -0.23
CA ILE A 80 1.38 -12.25 -0.97
C ILE A 80 0.06 -13.02 -0.83
N ILE A 81 0.09 -14.35 -0.75
CA ILE A 81 -1.12 -15.15 -0.52
C ILE A 81 -1.80 -14.74 0.81
N GLN A 82 -1.01 -14.64 1.89
CA GLN A 82 -1.52 -14.24 3.20
C GLN A 82 -2.07 -12.80 3.22
N ARG A 83 -1.51 -11.92 2.39
CA ARG A 83 -1.81 -10.48 2.41
C ARG A 83 -2.88 -10.08 1.43
N PHE A 84 -3.03 -10.79 0.30
CA PHE A 84 -3.89 -10.38 -0.80
C PHE A 84 -5.31 -10.11 -0.31
N HIS A 85 -5.93 -11.08 0.37
CA HIS A 85 -7.32 -10.96 0.82
C HIS A 85 -7.51 -9.78 1.76
N ILE A 86 -6.54 -9.52 2.65
CA ILE A 86 -6.57 -8.38 3.57
C ILE A 86 -6.54 -7.07 2.76
N TYR A 87 -5.56 -6.90 1.89
CA TYR A 87 -5.39 -5.66 1.12
C TYR A 87 -6.51 -5.41 0.10
N SER A 88 -7.02 -6.46 -0.56
CA SER A 88 -8.11 -6.34 -1.54
C SER A 88 -9.46 -5.98 -0.91
N GLN A 89 -9.60 -6.16 0.41
CA GLN A 89 -10.83 -5.92 1.16
C GLN A 89 -10.75 -4.66 2.04
N LEU A 90 -9.62 -3.96 2.08
CA LEU A 90 -9.53 -2.71 2.83
C LEU A 90 -10.54 -1.70 2.27
N PRO A 91 -11.21 -0.91 3.13
CA PRO A 91 -12.18 0.11 2.72
C PRO A 91 -11.49 1.37 2.13
N CYS A 92 -10.41 1.18 1.38
CA CYS A 92 -9.60 2.23 0.78
C CYS A 92 -9.71 2.18 -0.75
N GLN A 93 -9.31 3.26 -1.42
CA GLN A 93 -9.31 3.29 -2.88
C GLN A 93 -8.23 2.36 -3.43
N ILE A 94 -8.63 1.34 -4.19
CA ILE A 94 -7.67 0.44 -4.85
C ILE A 94 -7.23 1.05 -6.18
N MET A 95 -5.92 1.19 -6.36
CA MET A 95 -5.32 1.65 -7.62
C MET A 95 -4.53 0.51 -8.25
N LEU A 96 -4.90 0.19 -9.49
CA LEU A 96 -4.22 -0.86 -10.25
C LEU A 96 -2.86 -0.39 -10.78
N THR A 97 -1.90 -1.31 -10.76
CA THR A 97 -0.50 -1.08 -11.15
C THR A 97 -0.01 -2.06 -12.22
N ASP A 98 -0.93 -2.63 -13.00
CA ASP A 98 -0.68 -3.41 -14.22
C ASP A 98 -0.29 -2.54 -15.43
N VAL A 99 -0.34 -1.23 -15.27
CA VAL A 99 0.03 -0.23 -16.29
C VAL A 99 1.39 0.41 -16.01
N GLN A 100 1.86 1.25 -16.95
CA GLN A 100 3.13 1.97 -16.77
C GLN A 100 3.07 2.93 -15.56
N PRO A 101 4.17 3.14 -14.82
CA PRO A 101 4.17 3.97 -13.61
C PRO A 101 3.58 5.37 -13.81
N LEU A 102 3.84 6.00 -14.95
CA LEU A 102 3.29 7.33 -15.25
C LEU A 102 1.76 7.33 -15.36
N GLN A 103 1.17 6.23 -15.85
CA GLN A 103 -0.27 6.07 -15.91
C GLN A 103 -0.86 5.90 -14.51
N VAL A 104 -0.21 5.13 -13.63
CA VAL A 104 -0.61 5.01 -12.21
C VAL A 104 -0.62 6.39 -11.54
N VAL A 105 0.42 7.21 -11.76
CA VAL A 105 0.50 8.57 -11.23
C VAL A 105 -0.67 9.43 -11.73
N ASN A 106 -1.00 9.34 -13.02
CA ASN A 106 -2.13 10.09 -13.57
C ASN A 106 -3.47 9.63 -12.98
N ASN A 107 -3.65 8.33 -12.77
CA ASN A 107 -4.85 7.78 -12.13
C ASN A 107 -5.02 8.32 -10.71
N ILE A 108 -3.93 8.32 -9.91
CA ILE A 108 -3.94 8.90 -8.56
C ILE A 108 -4.28 10.39 -8.63
N LYS A 109 -3.62 11.17 -9.50
CA LYS A 109 -3.89 12.61 -9.66
C LYS A 109 -5.35 12.91 -10.00
N ASN A 110 -5.97 12.10 -10.86
CA ASN A 110 -7.38 12.28 -11.22
C ASN A 110 -8.31 12.04 -10.03
N ASN A 111 -7.97 11.12 -9.12
CA ASN A 111 -8.73 10.87 -7.89
C ASN A 111 -8.51 11.96 -6.82
N LEU A 112 -7.37 12.66 -6.84
CA LEU A 112 -7.13 13.79 -5.91
C LEU A 112 -8.01 15.02 -6.22
N ASN A 113 -8.56 15.11 -7.43
CA ASN A 113 -9.34 16.25 -7.92
C ASN A 113 -10.87 15.99 -7.93
N GLN A 114 -11.32 14.87 -7.37
CA GLN A 114 -12.74 14.51 -7.21
C GLN A 114 -13.20 14.83 -5.80
#